data_AF-A0A353RPJ9-F1
#
_entry.id   AF-A0A353RPJ9-F1
#
_cell.length_a   1.000
_cell.length_b   1.000
_cell.length_c   1.000
_cell.angle_alpha   90.00
_cell.angle_beta   90.00
_cell.angle_gamma   90.00
#
_symmetry.space_group_name_H-M   'P 1'
#
loop_
_entity.id
_entity.type
_entity.pdbx_description
1 polymer ?
#
loop_
_entity_poly.entity_id
_entity_poly.type
_entity_poly.pdbx_seq_one_letter_code
_entity_poly.pdbx_strand_id
1 'polypeptide(L)'
;MAKITHVVKRNGAVVPFTPERITNAIYRAAVAVGGRDRQTAEELSRQVVALLEETTPEGVCPNIEQIQDLVEKVLIENGHAKVAKAYILYRDERARQREKRLEPGQRPSSNIPWAKLWSVLDWACSHEVHTVKLLNEHIRQGRLNEIVTAAEAAYHEDVENAANMILGRHGEVRLVFIAGP
;
A
#
# COMPACT_ATOMS: atom_id res chain seq x y z
N MET A 1 16.97 -20.05 -9.14
CA MET A 1 17.82 -18.85 -9.00
C MET A 1 17.00 -17.66 -9.42
N ALA A 2 17.09 -16.52 -8.73
CA ALA A 2 16.30 -15.35 -9.09
C ALA A 2 16.74 -14.84 -10.47
N LYS A 3 15.79 -14.66 -11.39
CA LYS A 3 15.99 -14.15 -12.75
C LYS A 3 16.44 -12.67 -12.73
N ILE A 4 16.06 -11.96 -11.67
CA ILE A 4 16.40 -10.55 -11.45
C ILE A 4 17.70 -10.45 -10.66
N THR A 5 18.67 -9.74 -11.22
CA THR A 5 20.01 -9.57 -10.62
C THR A 5 20.22 -8.15 -10.08
N HIS A 6 19.46 -7.17 -10.56
CA HIS A 6 19.65 -5.77 -10.23
C HIS A 6 18.33 -5.02 -10.09
N VAL A 7 18.34 -3.92 -9.33
CA VAL A 7 17.20 -3.01 -9.11
C VAL A 7 17.64 -1.58 -9.33
N VAL A 8 16.77 -0.78 -9.94
CA VAL A 8 16.96 0.67 -10.10
C VAL A 8 16.44 1.39 -8.86
N LYS A 9 17.33 2.08 -8.14
CA LYS A 9 16.95 2.97 -7.02
C LYS A 9 16.30 4.25 -7.55
N ARG A 10 15.62 4.99 -6.67
CA ARG A 10 14.96 6.27 -6.97
C ARG A 10 15.86 7.32 -7.60
N ASN A 11 17.16 7.31 -7.29
CA ASN A 11 18.16 8.23 -7.85
C ASN A 11 18.75 7.76 -9.19
N GLY A 12 18.17 6.71 -9.80
CA GLY A 12 18.67 6.08 -11.03
C GLY A 12 19.84 5.11 -10.83
N ALA A 13 20.36 4.97 -9.60
CA ALA A 13 21.47 4.06 -9.34
C ALA A 13 21.02 2.60 -9.42
N VAL A 14 21.74 1.79 -10.19
CA VAL A 14 21.53 0.35 -10.29
C VAL A 14 22.29 -0.35 -9.17
N VAL A 15 21.61 -1.21 -8.41
CA VAL A 15 22.22 -1.98 -7.32
C VAL A 15 21.89 -3.46 -7.41
N PRO A 16 22.74 -4.35 -6.86
CA PRO A 16 22.44 -5.77 -6.81
C PRO A 16 21.12 -6.06 -6.07
N PHE A 17 20.33 -6.95 -6.66
CA PHE A 17 19.12 -7.51 -6.09
C PHE A 17 19.45 -8.71 -5.21
N THR A 18 18.85 -8.77 -4.03
CA THR A 18 18.95 -9.95 -3.16
C THR A 18 17.58 -10.14 -2.48
N PRO A 19 16.93 -11.32 -2.61
CA PRO A 19 15.65 -11.61 -1.96
C PRO A 19 15.66 -11.36 -0.44
N GLU A 20 16.81 -11.57 0.20
CA GLU A 20 17.04 -11.30 1.63
C GLU A 20 16.65 -9.87 2.06
N ARG A 21 16.76 -8.88 1.16
CA ARG A 21 16.39 -7.49 1.46
C ARG A 21 14.88 -7.32 1.59
N ILE A 22 14.11 -8.06 0.80
CA ILE A 22 12.65 -8.09 0.89
C ILE A 22 12.24 -8.79 2.19
N THR A 23 12.80 -9.97 2.44
CA THR A 23 12.57 -10.75 3.67
C THR A 23 12.81 -9.89 4.91
N ASN A 24 13.95 -9.22 5.00
CA ASN A 24 14.29 -8.37 6.15
C ASN A 24 13.34 -7.18 6.30
N ALA A 25 12.87 -6.60 5.20
CA ALA A 25 11.94 -5.46 5.25
C ALA A 25 10.55 -5.90 5.73
N ILE A 26 10.04 -7.03 5.22
CA ILE A 26 8.79 -7.65 5.69
C ILE A 26 8.91 -8.03 7.17
N TYR A 27 10.01 -8.68 7.56
CA TYR A 27 10.25 -9.11 8.94
C TYR A 27 10.27 -7.93 9.92
N ARG A 28 10.94 -6.83 9.56
CA ARG A 28 10.95 -5.61 10.40
C ARG A 28 9.56 -5.02 10.57
N ALA A 29 8.75 -4.99 9.53
CA ALA A 29 7.36 -4.54 9.62
C ALA A 29 6.53 -5.48 10.50
N ALA A 30 6.76 -6.79 10.41
CA ALA A 30 6.09 -7.78 11.25
C ALA A 30 6.44 -7.60 12.74
N VAL A 31 7.73 -7.37 13.04
CA VAL A 31 8.21 -7.09 14.40
C VAL A 31 7.58 -5.80 14.96
N ALA A 32 7.40 -4.77 14.14
CA ALA A 32 6.77 -3.52 14.58
C ALA A 32 5.31 -3.69 15.04
N VAL A 33 4.63 -4.75 14.59
CA VAL A 33 3.24 -5.08 15.00
C VAL A 33 3.17 -6.30 15.94
N GLY A 34 4.31 -6.73 16.49
CA GLY A 34 4.39 -7.81 17.48
C GLY A 34 4.59 -9.22 16.91
N GLY A 35 4.72 -9.37 15.59
CA GLY A 35 5.07 -10.64 14.95
C GLY A 35 6.56 -10.98 15.09
N ARG A 36 6.90 -12.27 15.16
CA ARG A 36 8.31 -12.73 15.25
C ARG A 36 8.65 -13.89 14.31
N ASP A 37 7.73 -14.26 13.45
CA ASP A 37 7.92 -15.37 12.52
C ASP A 37 8.71 -14.89 11.28
N ARG A 38 9.98 -15.31 11.24
CA ARG A 38 10.85 -15.05 10.08
C ARG A 38 10.52 -15.98 8.91
N GLN A 39 10.05 -17.18 9.18
CA GLN A 39 9.71 -18.15 8.13
C GLN A 39 8.54 -17.64 7.28
N THR A 40 7.51 -17.06 7.92
CA THR A 40 6.42 -16.39 7.18
C THR A 40 6.95 -15.25 6.32
N ALA A 41 7.90 -14.45 6.81
CA ALA A 41 8.49 -13.36 6.03
C ALA A 41 9.29 -13.88 4.82
N GLU A 42 9.96 -15.02 4.94
CA GLU A 42 10.66 -15.69 3.84
C GLU A 42 9.69 -16.28 2.80
N GLU A 43 8.58 -16.86 3.25
CA GLU A 43 7.49 -17.32 2.37
C GLU A 43 6.87 -16.18 1.57
N LEU A 44 6.51 -15.07 2.22
CA LEU A 44 5.97 -13.88 1.57
C LEU A 44 6.99 -13.25 0.61
N SER A 45 8.27 -13.19 1.01
CA SER A 45 9.36 -12.71 0.15
C SER A 45 9.49 -13.54 -1.13
N ARG A 46 9.38 -14.88 -1.04
CA ARG A 46 9.38 -15.75 -2.23
C ARG A 46 8.22 -15.45 -3.16
N GLN A 47 7.02 -15.21 -2.63
CA GLN A 47 5.86 -14.83 -3.46
C GLN A 47 6.08 -13.48 -4.15
N VAL A 48 6.64 -12.49 -3.46
CA VAL A 48 6.99 -11.19 -4.05
C VAL A 48 7.99 -11.36 -5.18
N VAL A 49 9.04 -12.16 -4.98
CA VAL A 49 10.06 -12.42 -6.02
C VAL A 49 9.43 -13.10 -7.23
N ALA A 50 8.58 -14.11 -7.03
CA ALA A 50 7.89 -14.79 -8.13
C ALA A 50 7.03 -13.81 -8.95
N LEU A 51 6.23 -12.98 -8.27
CA LEU A 51 5.37 -11.99 -8.92
C LEU A 51 6.20 -10.89 -9.61
N LEU A 52 7.33 -10.50 -9.03
CA LEU A 52 8.26 -9.54 -9.63
C LEU A 52 8.88 -10.09 -10.91
N GLU A 53 9.24 -11.37 -10.94
CA GLU A 53 9.78 -12.05 -12.13
C GLU A 53 8.74 -12.24 -13.24
N GLU A 54 7.48 -12.42 -12.87
CA GLU A 54 6.36 -12.52 -13.82
C GLU A 54 6.01 -11.16 -14.44
N THR A 55 6.02 -10.10 -13.62
CA THR A 55 5.61 -8.74 -14.04
C THR A 55 6.71 -7.94 -14.71
N THR A 56 7.98 -8.32 -14.52
CA THR A 56 9.12 -7.62 -15.12
C THR A 56 9.50 -8.26 -16.47
N PRO A 57 9.47 -7.51 -17.58
CA PRO A 57 9.90 -8.02 -18.88
C PRO A 57 11.36 -8.49 -18.87
N GLU A 58 11.68 -9.47 -19.72
CA GLU A 58 13.06 -9.93 -19.86
C GLU A 58 14.02 -8.80 -20.26
N GLY A 59 15.15 -8.70 -19.56
CA GLY A 59 16.16 -7.66 -19.79
C GLY A 59 15.88 -6.31 -19.12
N VAL A 60 14.73 -6.14 -18.44
CA VAL A 60 14.41 -4.91 -17.71
C VAL A 60 14.72 -5.08 -16.23
N CYS A 61 15.34 -4.06 -15.61
CA CYS A 61 15.54 -4.02 -14.17
C CYS A 61 14.33 -3.37 -13.50
N PRO A 62 13.69 -4.03 -12.50
CA PRO A 62 12.60 -3.42 -11.77
C PRO A 62 13.10 -2.21 -10.99
N ASN A 63 12.20 -1.25 -10.79
CA ASN A 63 12.45 -0.13 -9.91
C ASN A 63 12.13 -0.50 -8.45
N ILE A 64 12.70 0.24 -7.51
CA ILE A 64 12.51 -0.05 -6.09
C ILE A 64 11.08 0.20 -5.59
N GLU A 65 10.30 1.06 -6.27
CA GLU A 65 8.90 1.32 -5.91
C GLU A 65 8.00 0.16 -6.32
N GLN A 66 8.21 -0.44 -7.50
CA GLN A 66 7.52 -1.64 -7.96
C GLN A 66 7.69 -2.79 -6.97
N ILE A 67 8.89 -2.98 -6.46
CA ILE A 67 9.16 -3.99 -5.42
C ILE A 67 8.37 -3.66 -4.16
N GLN A 68 8.32 -2.39 -3.75
CA GLN A 68 7.57 -1.97 -2.57
C GLN A 68 6.07 -2.21 -2.75
N ASP A 69 5.49 -1.81 -3.88
CA ASP A 69 4.07 -2.00 -4.19
C ASP A 69 3.69 -3.50 -4.25
N LEU A 70 4.59 -4.34 -4.77
CA LEU A 70 4.40 -5.80 -4.77
C LEU A 70 4.48 -6.40 -3.36
N VAL A 71 5.38 -5.94 -2.50
CA VAL A 71 5.43 -6.35 -1.09
C VAL A 71 4.11 -6.03 -0.40
N GLU A 72 3.57 -4.84 -0.64
CA GLU A 72 2.31 -4.37 -0.06
C GLU A 72 1.13 -5.22 -0.52
N LYS A 73 1.04 -5.47 -1.83
CA LYS A 73 0.04 -6.35 -2.43
C LYS A 73 0.09 -7.75 -1.81
N VAL A 74 1.25 -8.38 -1.78
CA VAL A 74 1.42 -9.75 -1.24
C VAL A 74 1.05 -9.81 0.24
N LEU A 75 1.43 -8.81 1.04
CA LEU A 75 1.05 -8.76 2.46
C LEU A 75 -0.46 -8.68 2.65
N ILE A 76 -1.17 -7.87 1.84
CA ILE A 76 -2.62 -7.74 1.92
C ILE A 76 -3.32 -9.03 1.47
N GLU A 77 -2.93 -9.58 0.30
CA GLU A 77 -3.54 -10.78 -0.27
C GLU A 77 -3.38 -12.02 0.62
N ASN A 78 -2.29 -12.11 1.38
CA ASN A 78 -2.06 -13.19 2.35
C ASN A 78 -2.66 -12.90 3.75
N GLY A 79 -3.44 -11.84 3.92
CA GLY A 79 -4.13 -11.52 5.18
C GLY A 79 -3.23 -10.89 6.26
N HIS A 80 -2.03 -10.42 5.90
CA HIS A 80 -1.10 -9.73 6.81
C HIS A 80 -1.32 -8.20 6.80
N ALA A 81 -2.57 -7.75 6.79
CA ALA A 81 -2.92 -6.33 6.65
C ALA A 81 -2.30 -5.41 7.72
N LYS A 82 -2.18 -5.89 8.98
CA LYS A 82 -1.49 -5.14 10.05
C LYS A 82 -0.01 -4.92 9.74
N VAL A 83 0.65 -5.93 9.19
CA VAL A 83 2.06 -5.85 8.77
C VAL A 83 2.21 -4.92 7.57
N ALA A 84 1.30 -5.00 6.59
CA ALA A 84 1.26 -4.09 5.44
C ALA A 84 1.14 -2.62 5.88
N LYS A 85 0.23 -2.33 6.84
CA LYS A 85 0.06 -0.99 7.43
C LYS A 85 1.35 -0.47 8.04
N ALA A 86 2.01 -1.27 8.87
CA ALA A 86 3.28 -0.87 9.48
C ALA A 86 4.40 -0.67 8.44
N TYR A 87 4.46 -1.53 7.43
CA TYR A 87 5.44 -1.43 6.35
C TYR A 87 5.32 -0.11 5.59
N ILE A 88 4.10 0.27 5.22
CA ILE A 88 3.83 1.47 4.42
C ILE A 88 3.98 2.74 5.24
N LEU A 89 3.54 2.76 6.50
CA LEU A 89 3.78 3.89 7.40
C LEU A 89 5.28 4.15 7.56
N TYR A 90 6.07 3.08 7.71
CA TYR A 90 7.53 3.20 7.74
C TYR A 90 8.10 3.71 6.40
N ARG A 91 7.55 3.29 5.25
CA ARG A 91 7.95 3.78 3.93
C ARG A 91 7.69 5.28 3.77
N ASP A 92 6.50 5.74 4.17
CA ASP A 92 6.08 7.16 4.09
C ASP A 92 6.96 8.03 4.99
N GLU A 93 7.16 7.63 6.24
CA GLU A 93 8.05 8.34 7.17
C GLU A 93 9.48 8.46 6.60
N ARG A 94 10.00 7.39 6.00
CA ARG A 94 11.32 7.42 5.35
C ARG A 94 11.32 8.26 4.08
N ALA A 95 10.20 8.40 3.37
CA ALA A 95 10.07 9.31 2.23
C ALA A 95 10.11 10.77 2.70
N ARG A 96 9.32 11.14 3.70
CA ARG A 96 9.32 12.48 4.32
C ARG A 96 10.68 12.87 4.89
N GLN A 97 11.39 11.94 5.53
CA GLN A 97 12.75 12.18 6.02
C GLN A 97 13.76 12.46 4.89
N ARG A 98 13.55 11.88 3.69
CA ARG A 98 14.36 12.18 2.51
C ARG A 98 13.96 13.52 1.87
N GLU A 99 12.67 13.85 1.85
CA GLU A 99 12.18 15.15 1.36
C GLU A 99 12.76 16.31 2.16
N LYS A 100 12.86 16.19 3.48
CA LYS A 100 13.52 17.19 4.34
C LYS A 100 15.03 17.36 4.08
N ARG A 101 15.65 16.46 3.30
CA ARG A 101 17.10 16.45 2.98
C ARG A 101 17.39 16.74 1.50
N LEU A 102 16.39 16.89 0.63
CA LEU A 102 16.58 17.05 -0.82
C LEU A 102 16.25 18.48 -1.26
N GLU A 103 17.19 19.10 -1.99
CA GLU A 103 17.01 20.34 -2.74
C GLU A 103 15.89 20.18 -3.82
N PRO A 104 15.20 21.27 -4.25
CA PRO A 104 13.84 21.23 -4.81
C PRO A 104 13.61 20.60 -6.21
N GLY A 105 14.54 19.82 -6.75
CA GLY A 105 14.55 19.43 -8.18
C GLY A 105 14.10 18.01 -8.54
N GLN A 106 13.91 17.11 -7.56
CA GLN A 106 13.54 15.70 -7.83
C GLN A 106 12.41 15.25 -6.90
N ARG A 107 11.20 15.68 -7.23
CA ARG A 107 9.98 15.25 -6.54
C ARG A 107 9.43 13.99 -7.21
N PRO A 108 9.42 12.80 -6.57
CA PRO A 108 8.55 11.72 -7.00
C PRO A 108 7.09 12.13 -6.75
N SER A 109 6.15 11.59 -7.54
CA SER A 109 4.77 12.04 -7.54
C SER A 109 4.13 11.95 -6.15
N SER A 110 3.80 13.11 -5.57
CA SER A 110 3.01 13.24 -4.33
C SER A 110 1.53 12.91 -4.53
N ASN A 111 1.19 12.17 -5.59
CA ASN A 111 -0.18 12.09 -6.13
C ASN A 111 -0.97 10.89 -5.60
N ILE A 112 -0.35 10.04 -4.77
CA ILE A 112 -1.03 8.90 -4.14
C ILE A 112 -1.44 9.31 -2.71
N PRO A 113 -2.75 9.46 -2.42
CA PRO A 113 -3.22 9.89 -1.11
C PRO A 113 -3.17 8.73 -0.10
N TRP A 114 -1.99 8.42 0.43
CA TRP A 114 -1.77 7.29 1.32
C TRP A 114 -2.66 7.28 2.56
N ALA A 115 -2.89 8.44 3.19
CA ALA A 115 -3.78 8.55 4.34
C ALA A 115 -5.21 8.08 4.00
N LYS A 116 -5.68 8.38 2.78
CA LYS A 116 -6.99 7.97 2.29
C LYS A 116 -7.03 6.49 1.93
N LEU A 117 -6.02 6.00 1.23
CA LEU A 117 -5.91 4.56 0.93
C LEU A 117 -5.88 3.72 2.21
N TRP A 118 -5.28 4.26 3.28
CA TRP A 118 -5.28 3.61 4.59
C TRP A 118 -6.62 3.57 5.26
N SER A 119 -7.37 4.67 5.27
CA SER A 119 -8.71 4.66 5.87
C SER A 119 -9.61 3.64 5.17
N VAL A 120 -9.50 3.53 3.85
CA VAL A 120 -10.23 2.53 3.04
C VAL A 120 -9.78 1.10 3.36
N LEU A 121 -8.48 0.84 3.46
CA LEU A 121 -7.98 -0.50 3.79
C LEU A 121 -8.28 -0.89 5.24
N ASP A 122 -8.24 0.04 6.18
CA ASP A 122 -8.62 -0.18 7.59
C ASP A 122 -10.11 -0.53 7.70
N TRP A 123 -10.97 0.21 6.99
CA TRP A 123 -12.39 -0.12 6.85
C TRP A 123 -12.59 -1.50 6.21
N ALA A 124 -11.85 -1.83 5.15
CA ALA A 124 -11.94 -3.15 4.51
C ALA A 124 -11.46 -4.28 5.44
N CYS A 125 -10.53 -4.00 6.35
CA CYS A 125 -10.09 -4.94 7.37
C CYS A 125 -11.17 -5.14 8.44
N SER A 126 -11.79 -4.06 8.93
CA SER A 126 -12.83 -4.14 9.97
C SER A 126 -14.11 -4.83 9.48
N HIS A 127 -14.35 -4.83 8.16
CA HIS A 127 -15.49 -5.49 7.53
C HIS A 127 -15.12 -6.83 6.86
N GLU A 128 -13.90 -7.33 7.06
CA GLU A 128 -13.43 -8.60 6.49
C GLU A 128 -13.56 -8.69 4.96
N VAL A 129 -13.33 -7.60 4.22
CA VAL A 129 -13.40 -7.58 2.74
C VAL A 129 -12.07 -7.21 2.07
N HIS A 130 -10.99 -7.11 2.84
CA HIS A 130 -9.64 -6.75 2.37
C HIS A 130 -8.94 -7.82 1.51
N THR A 131 -9.55 -9.00 1.31
CA THR A 131 -9.06 -10.01 0.36
C THR A 131 -10.20 -10.57 -0.49
N VAL A 132 -9.86 -11.04 -1.69
CA VAL A 132 -10.82 -11.71 -2.59
C VAL A 132 -11.46 -12.94 -1.92
N LYS A 133 -10.68 -13.68 -1.12
CA LYS A 133 -11.17 -14.86 -0.38
C LYS A 133 -12.28 -14.48 0.59
N LEU A 134 -12.06 -13.46 1.42
CA LEU A 134 -13.03 -13.06 2.43
C LEU A 134 -14.26 -12.39 1.78
N LEU A 135 -14.06 -11.55 0.76
CA LEU A 135 -15.18 -10.98 0.00
C LEU A 135 -16.07 -12.07 -0.62
N ASN A 136 -15.48 -13.11 -1.20
CA ASN A 136 -16.24 -14.25 -1.73
C ASN A 136 -17.02 -15.00 -0.63
N GLU A 137 -16.51 -15.04 0.60
CA GLU A 137 -17.22 -15.64 1.72
C GLU A 137 -18.48 -14.86 2.09
N HIS A 138 -18.41 -13.52 2.12
CA HIS A 138 -19.59 -12.67 2.30
C HIS A 138 -20.65 -12.88 1.21
N ILE A 139 -20.22 -13.02 -0.05
CA ILE A 139 -21.13 -13.29 -1.18
C ILE A 139 -21.82 -14.64 -1.00
N ARG A 140 -21.07 -15.71 -0.68
CA ARG A 140 -21.66 -17.06 -0.47
C ARG A 140 -22.63 -17.10 0.70
N GLN A 141 -22.39 -16.29 1.74
CA GLN A 141 -23.26 -16.18 2.90
C GLN A 141 -24.48 -15.27 2.67
N GLY A 142 -24.63 -14.68 1.48
CA GLY A 142 -25.74 -13.79 1.15
C GLY A 142 -25.68 -12.43 1.85
N ARG A 143 -24.52 -12.06 2.43
CA ARG A 143 -24.31 -10.81 3.19
C ARG A 143 -23.74 -9.66 2.37
N LEU A 144 -23.83 -9.74 1.04
CA LEU A 144 -23.29 -8.70 0.15
C LEU A 144 -24.00 -7.36 0.34
N ASN A 145 -25.31 -7.38 0.59
CA ASN A 145 -26.11 -6.19 0.89
C ASN A 145 -25.57 -5.42 2.11
N GLU A 146 -25.17 -6.12 3.18
CA GLU A 146 -24.60 -5.50 4.38
C GLU A 146 -23.31 -4.75 4.05
N ILE A 147 -22.43 -5.36 3.24
CA ILE A 147 -21.17 -4.75 2.81
C ILE A 147 -21.41 -3.54 1.91
N VAL A 148 -22.36 -3.63 0.97
CA VAL A 148 -22.72 -2.51 0.09
C VAL A 148 -23.25 -1.33 0.90
N THR A 149 -24.20 -1.57 1.81
CA THR A 149 -24.74 -0.52 2.69
C THR A 149 -23.64 0.11 3.56
N ALA A 150 -22.74 -0.69 4.12
CA ALA A 150 -21.63 -0.18 4.92
C ALA A 150 -20.63 0.66 4.08
N ALA A 151 -20.37 0.25 2.84
CA ALA A 151 -19.49 0.98 1.92
C ALA A 151 -20.10 2.31 1.47
N GLU A 152 -21.40 2.33 1.17
CA GLU A 152 -22.15 3.55 0.83
C GLU A 152 -22.15 4.54 2.01
N ALA A 153 -22.35 4.05 3.24
CA ALA A 153 -22.29 4.87 4.44
C ALA A 153 -20.91 5.51 4.64
N ALA A 154 -19.83 4.72 4.52
CA ALA A 154 -18.46 5.23 4.62
C ALA A 154 -18.14 6.27 3.54
N TYR A 155 -18.61 6.04 2.31
CA TYR A 155 -18.47 7.01 1.22
C TYR A 155 -19.22 8.32 1.51
N HIS A 156 -20.44 8.24 2.05
CA HIS A 156 -21.19 9.45 2.40
C HIS A 156 -20.50 10.27 3.49
N GLU A 157 -20.01 9.59 4.52
CA GLU A 157 -19.23 10.20 5.61
C GLU A 157 -17.97 10.91 5.07
N ASP A 158 -17.27 10.29 4.11
CA ASP A 158 -16.10 10.88 3.46
C ASP A 158 -16.45 12.17 2.68
N VAL A 159 -17.56 12.16 1.96
CA VAL A 159 -18.06 13.32 1.20
C VAL A 159 -18.47 14.44 2.15
N GLU A 160 -19.17 14.12 3.25
CA GLU A 160 -19.54 15.08 4.28
C GLU A 160 -18.31 15.69 4.95
N ASN A 161 -17.33 14.87 5.32
CA ASN A 161 -16.08 15.34 5.91
C ASN A 161 -15.33 16.29 4.96
N ALA A 162 -15.23 15.94 3.68
CA ALA A 162 -14.64 16.80 2.67
C ALA A 162 -15.40 18.13 2.55
N ALA A 163 -16.74 18.10 2.48
CA ALA A 163 -17.57 19.29 2.43
C ALA A 163 -17.36 20.19 3.66
N ASN A 164 -17.32 19.61 4.86
CA ASN A 164 -17.08 20.34 6.11
C ASN A 164 -15.69 21.01 6.14
N MET A 165 -14.64 20.32 5.68
CA MET A 165 -13.31 20.90 5.55
C MET A 165 -13.28 22.11 4.61
N ILE A 166 -14.05 22.06 3.53
CA ILE A 166 -14.16 23.15 2.54
C ILE A 166 -14.94 24.33 3.12
N LEU A 167 -16.06 24.08 3.81
CA LEU A 167 -16.86 25.10 4.49
C LEU A 167 -16.05 25.85 5.56
N GLY A 168 -15.13 25.16 6.24
CA GLY A 168 -14.17 25.78 7.17
C GLY A 168 -13.28 26.84 6.51
N ARG A 169 -13.14 26.84 5.18
CA ARG A 169 -12.35 27.79 4.38
C ARG A 169 -13.20 28.69 3.49
N HIS A 170 -14.48 28.88 3.81
CA HIS A 170 -15.45 29.61 2.98
C HIS A 170 -15.02 31.03 2.56
N GLY A 171 -14.14 31.70 3.32
CA GLY A 171 -13.60 33.03 2.95
C GLY A 171 -12.52 33.01 1.86
N GLU A 172 -11.89 31.86 1.62
CA GLU A 172 -10.80 31.68 0.64
C GLU A 172 -11.25 30.92 -0.61
N VAL A 173 -12.33 30.13 -0.48
CA VAL A 173 -12.79 29.20 -1.51
C VAL A 173 -13.79 29.89 -2.44
N ARG A 174 -13.47 29.96 -3.74
CA ARG A 174 -14.33 30.57 -4.76
C ARG A 174 -15.32 29.59 -5.42
N LEU A 175 -14.95 28.32 -5.55
CA LEU A 175 -15.77 27.26 -6.13
C LEU A 175 -15.16 25.89 -5.81
N VAL A 176 -15.98 24.89 -5.50
CA VAL A 176 -15.55 23.49 -5.38
C VAL A 176 -16.57 22.57 -6.05
N PHE A 177 -16.07 21.63 -6.84
CA PHE A 177 -16.82 20.49 -7.33
C PHE A 177 -16.29 19.22 -6.66
N ILE A 178 -17.14 18.53 -5.92
CA ILE A 178 -16.86 17.19 -5.41
C ILE A 178 -17.61 16.24 -6.32
N ALA A 179 -16.87 15.56 -7.19
CA ALA A 179 -17.39 14.49 -8.03
C ALA A 179 -16.70 13.19 -7.60
N GLY A 180 -17.51 12.15 -7.35
CA GLY A 180 -17.00 10.79 -7.15
C GLY A 180 -16.54 10.16 -8.47
N PRO A 181 -15.77 9.07 -8.41
CA PRO A 181 -15.54 8.19 -9.56
C PRO A 181 -16.84 7.57 -10.08
#